data_AF-A0A7R9QYD0-F1
#
_entry.id   AF-A0A7R9QYD0-F1
#
_cell.length_a   1.000
_cell.length_b   1.000
_cell.length_c   1.000
_cell.angle_alpha   90.00
_cell.angle_beta   90.00
_cell.angle_gamma   90.00
#
_symmetry.space_group_name_H-M   'P 1'
#
loop_
_entity.id
_entity.type
_entity.pdbx_description
1 polymer ?
#
loop_
_entity_poly.entity_id
_entity_poly.type
_entity_poly.pdbx_seq_one_letter_code
_entity_poly.pdbx_strand_id
1 'polypeptide(L)'
;MSFVMMKRALERKDTWPIRFYDSMQIIPNGLLDGTFTSFGLYEECLDIENEQFPGLKMKGRYCLAKRELPFMYPSLNNETAYRSTHLPDNNDMRLLQAMNLLKKTYLRFGVCFPSTCSAKEINRALNRIMSPSGKQYVEIESECKVKDREIKLNGYQRTA
;
A
#
# COMPACT_ATOMS: atom_id res chain seq x y z
N MET A 1 13.05 5.39 -16.94
CA MET A 1 13.65 6.75 -17.00
C MET A 1 13.13 7.68 -15.90
N SER A 2 12.07 7.30 -15.18
CA SER A 2 11.27 8.23 -14.38
C SER A 2 11.69 8.26 -12.90
N PHE A 3 12.22 7.16 -12.36
CA PHE A 3 12.83 7.13 -11.01
C PHE A 3 14.08 8.02 -10.90
N VAL A 4 14.90 8.06 -11.97
CA VAL A 4 16.10 8.91 -12.03
C VAL A 4 15.72 10.39 -11.97
N MET A 5 14.62 10.76 -12.63
CA MET A 5 14.07 12.12 -12.59
C MET A 5 13.61 12.50 -11.19
N MET A 6 12.88 11.61 -10.51
CA MET A 6 12.45 11.80 -9.12
C MET A 6 13.65 12.02 -8.19
N LYS A 7 14.68 11.17 -8.32
CA LYS A 7 15.91 11.28 -7.52
C LYS A 7 16.62 12.61 -7.74
N ARG A 8 16.82 13.00 -9.00
CA ARG A 8 17.46 14.28 -9.36
C ARG A 8 16.68 15.48 -8.85
N ALA A 9 15.35 15.42 -8.90
CA ALA A 9 14.50 16.50 -8.41
C ALA A 9 14.60 16.65 -6.88
N LEU A 10 14.65 15.53 -6.14
CA LEU A 10 14.93 15.55 -4.71
C LEU A 10 16.33 16.10 -4.39
N GLU A 11 17.35 15.70 -5.15
CA GLU A 11 18.72 16.22 -5.01
C GLU A 11 18.80 17.74 -5.25
N ARG A 12 17.97 18.28 -6.16
CA ARG A 12 17.85 19.72 -6.42
C ARG A 12 16.93 20.46 -5.45
N LYS A 13 16.32 19.76 -4.48
CA LYS A 13 15.33 20.32 -3.54
C LYS A 13 14.09 20.90 -4.24
N ASP A 14 13.74 20.34 -5.41
CA ASP A 14 12.47 20.67 -6.05
C ASP A 14 11.33 20.23 -5.11
N THR A 15 10.26 21.02 -4.98
CA THR A 15 9.14 20.72 -4.08
C THR A 15 8.12 19.76 -4.69
N TRP A 16 8.09 19.66 -6.02
CA TRP A 16 7.13 18.84 -6.72
C TRP A 16 7.17 17.33 -6.39
N PRO A 17 8.33 16.66 -6.21
CA PRO A 17 8.38 15.24 -5.89
C PRO A 17 7.83 14.95 -4.49
N ILE A 18 7.87 15.95 -3.61
CA ILE A 18 7.45 15.82 -2.21
C ILE A 18 5.95 15.57 -2.14
N ARG A 19 5.15 16.18 -3.02
CA ARG A 19 3.69 15.96 -3.08
C ARG A 19 3.32 14.49 -3.28
N PHE A 20 4.05 13.79 -4.15
CA PHE A 20 3.82 12.35 -4.34
C PHE A 20 4.10 11.56 -3.06
N TYR A 21 5.14 11.92 -2.31
CA TYR A 21 5.46 11.25 -1.05
C TYR A 21 4.48 11.60 0.06
N ASP A 22 4.03 12.85 0.12
CA ASP A 22 3.07 13.33 1.13
C ASP A 22 1.71 12.64 0.98
N SER A 23 1.28 12.35 -0.26
CA SER A 23 0.06 11.58 -0.51
C SER A 23 0.19 10.07 -0.18
N MET A 24 1.40 9.58 0.13
CA MET A 24 1.63 8.19 0.54
C MET A 24 1.54 8.02 2.04
N GLN A 25 0.80 7.00 2.49
CA GLN A 25 0.76 6.63 3.91
C GLN A 25 1.04 5.14 4.09
N ILE A 26 2.27 4.81 4.50
CA ILE A 26 2.72 3.42 4.68
C ILE A 26 2.23 2.83 6.00
N ILE A 27 2.13 3.64 7.06
CA ILE A 27 1.71 3.20 8.39
C ILE A 27 0.23 3.51 8.57
N PRO A 28 -0.63 2.49 8.75
CA PRO A 28 -2.05 2.70 9.00
C PRO A 28 -2.29 3.32 10.37
N ASN A 29 -3.26 4.22 10.43
CA ASN A 29 -3.85 4.65 11.70
C ASN A 29 -4.56 3.45 12.35
N GLY A 30 -4.47 3.30 13.66
CA GLY A 30 -5.06 2.15 14.36
C GLY A 30 -4.31 0.84 14.14
N LEU A 31 -3.02 0.87 13.77
CA LEU A 31 -2.19 -0.34 13.67
C LEU A 31 -2.20 -1.16 14.96
N LEU A 32 -2.14 -0.48 16.12
CA LEU A 32 -2.21 -1.13 17.44
C LEU A 32 -3.61 -1.66 17.77
N ASP A 33 -4.64 -1.14 17.10
CA ASP A 33 -6.02 -1.58 17.20
C ASP A 33 -6.38 -2.67 16.18
N GLY A 34 -5.37 -3.19 15.44
CA GLY A 34 -5.53 -4.28 14.48
C GLY A 34 -5.79 -3.85 13.03
N THR A 35 -5.58 -2.57 12.68
CA THR A 35 -5.72 -2.09 11.30
C THR A 35 -4.45 -2.32 10.51
N PHE A 36 -4.51 -3.13 9.45
CA PHE A 36 -3.37 -3.43 8.58
C PHE A 36 -3.48 -2.82 7.18
N THR A 37 -4.46 -1.96 6.94
CA THR A 37 -4.66 -1.32 5.62
C THR A 37 -4.66 0.19 5.77
N SER A 38 -3.83 0.86 4.98
CA SER A 38 -3.75 2.31 4.86
C SER A 38 -4.00 2.71 3.41
N PHE A 39 -4.97 3.57 3.14
CA PHE A 39 -5.19 4.03 1.77
C PHE A 39 -4.34 5.24 1.40
N GLY A 40 -3.79 5.97 2.39
CA GLY A 40 -3.16 7.27 2.17
C GLY A 40 -4.12 8.30 1.62
N LEU A 41 -3.58 9.40 1.09
CA LEU A 41 -4.36 10.48 0.51
C LEU A 41 -4.64 10.17 -0.96
N TYR A 42 -5.62 9.28 -1.17
CA TYR A 42 -5.98 8.77 -2.49
C TYR A 42 -6.35 9.88 -3.47
N GLU A 43 -7.26 10.77 -3.08
CA GLU A 43 -7.74 11.85 -3.96
C GLU A 43 -6.62 12.86 -4.27
N GLU A 44 -5.85 13.25 -3.26
CA GLU A 44 -4.72 14.16 -3.45
C GLU A 44 -3.70 13.58 -4.43
N CYS A 45 -3.39 12.28 -4.32
CA CYS A 45 -2.51 11.62 -5.27
C CYS A 45 -3.03 11.74 -6.70
N LEU A 46 -4.32 11.50 -6.93
CA LEU A 46 -4.93 11.56 -8.27
C LEU A 46 -5.00 12.98 -8.82
N ASP A 47 -5.16 13.98 -7.95
CA ASP A 47 -5.22 15.41 -8.29
C ASP A 47 -3.87 16.05 -8.61
N ILE A 48 -2.77 15.29 -8.52
CA ILE A 48 -1.46 15.75 -9.00
C ILE A 48 -1.49 15.84 -10.53
N GLU A 49 -1.46 17.08 -11.06
CA GLU A 49 -1.56 17.38 -12.48
C GLU A 49 -0.47 18.34 -13.00
N ASN A 50 -0.33 18.40 -14.33
CA ASN A 50 0.70 19.16 -15.05
C ASN A 50 0.78 20.64 -14.70
N GLU A 51 -0.36 21.27 -14.36
CA GLU A 51 -0.41 22.71 -14.05
C GLU A 51 0.44 23.07 -12.83
N GLN A 52 0.71 22.07 -11.98
CA GLN A 52 1.54 22.24 -10.79
C GLN A 52 3.04 22.31 -11.15
N PHE A 53 3.46 21.83 -12.33
CA PHE A 53 4.87 21.64 -12.70
C PHE A 53 5.19 22.10 -14.15
N PRO A 54 5.72 23.32 -14.33
CA PRO A 54 6.04 23.86 -15.64
C PRO A 54 7.00 22.93 -16.43
N GLY A 55 6.60 22.53 -17.64
CA GLY A 55 7.44 21.76 -18.57
C GLY A 55 7.43 20.24 -18.41
N LEU A 56 6.69 19.69 -17.44
CA LEU A 56 6.64 18.25 -17.18
C LEU A 56 5.21 17.72 -17.30
N LYS A 57 4.94 16.97 -18.37
CA LYS A 57 3.66 16.27 -18.55
C LYS A 57 3.61 15.01 -17.68
N MET A 58 3.23 15.14 -16.41
CA MET A 58 3.02 14.02 -15.48
C MET A 58 1.69 14.14 -14.73
N LYS A 59 1.10 12.99 -14.42
CA LYS A 59 -0.07 12.87 -13.55
C LYS A 59 0.24 12.01 -12.34
N GLY A 60 -0.55 12.14 -11.29
CA GLY A 60 -0.62 11.15 -10.23
C GLY A 60 -1.00 9.77 -10.74
N ARG A 61 -0.31 8.74 -10.24
CA ARG A 61 -0.72 7.34 -10.33
C ARG A 61 -0.72 6.75 -8.93
N TYR A 62 -1.88 6.25 -8.53
CA TYR A 62 -2.11 5.58 -7.26
C TYR A 62 -2.14 4.07 -7.47
N CYS A 63 -1.51 3.31 -6.58
CA CYS A 63 -1.67 1.85 -6.50
C CYS A 63 -1.72 1.42 -5.04
N LEU A 64 -2.35 0.27 -4.76
CA LEU A 64 -2.19 -0.41 -3.49
C LEU A 64 -0.95 -1.32 -3.53
N ALA A 65 -0.19 -1.32 -2.45
CA ALA A 65 0.89 -2.26 -2.23
C ALA A 65 0.62 -3.09 -0.98
N LYS A 66 1.09 -4.34 -0.97
CA LYS A 66 0.97 -5.26 0.15
C LYS A 66 2.33 -5.80 0.55
N ARG A 67 2.52 -6.01 1.84
CA ARG A 67 3.69 -6.67 2.43
C ARG A 67 3.22 -7.69 3.47
N GLU A 68 3.76 -8.90 3.40
CA GLU A 68 3.51 -9.92 4.41
C GLU A 68 4.19 -9.57 5.75
N LEU A 69 3.45 -9.67 6.86
CA LEU A 69 3.96 -9.40 8.19
C LEU A 69 4.39 -10.72 8.87
N PRO A 70 5.69 -10.90 9.18
CA PRO A 70 6.23 -12.14 9.74
C PRO A 70 5.91 -12.34 11.23
N PHE A 71 5.48 -11.28 11.91
CA PHE A 71 5.63 -11.17 13.38
C PHE A 71 4.36 -11.55 14.15
N MET A 72 3.25 -11.85 13.46
CA MET A 72 1.97 -12.11 14.13
C MET A 72 1.73 -13.59 14.47
N TYR A 73 2.67 -14.48 14.20
CA TYR A 73 2.57 -15.89 14.59
C TYR A 73 3.95 -16.51 14.86
N PRO A 74 4.16 -17.22 15.98
CA PRO A 74 5.18 -18.26 16.01
C PRO A 74 4.78 -19.34 14.99
N SER A 75 5.73 -19.84 14.20
CA SER A 75 5.42 -20.88 13.21
C SER A 75 4.92 -22.14 13.93
N LEU A 76 3.60 -22.32 14.02
CA LEU A 76 3.04 -23.60 14.43
C LEU A 76 3.22 -24.56 13.25
N ASN A 77 4.27 -25.36 13.37
CA ASN A 77 4.55 -26.52 12.56
C ASN A 77 3.33 -27.45 12.52
N ASN A 78 3.07 -28.01 11.35
CA ASN A 78 1.82 -28.74 11.03
C ASN A 78 1.58 -29.92 11.99
N GLU A 79 2.66 -30.48 12.56
CA GLU A 79 2.61 -31.58 13.52
C GLU A 79 2.08 -31.16 14.91
N THR A 80 2.34 -29.94 15.36
CA THR A 80 1.85 -29.45 16.66
C THR A 80 0.36 -29.13 16.58
N ALA A 81 -0.13 -28.66 15.43
CA ALA A 81 -1.56 -28.44 15.18
C ALA A 81 -2.38 -29.76 15.25
N TYR A 82 -1.82 -30.89 14.82
CA TYR A 82 -2.50 -32.19 14.90
C TYR A 82 -2.54 -32.73 16.33
N ARG A 83 -1.45 -32.61 17.10
CA ARG A 83 -1.43 -33.03 18.53
C ARG A 83 -2.34 -32.19 19.43
N SER A 84 -2.64 -30.95 19.05
CA SER A 84 -3.60 -30.10 19.78
C SER A 84 -5.08 -30.48 19.57
N THR A 85 -5.41 -31.35 18.61
CA THR A 85 -6.80 -31.79 18.37
C THR A 85 -7.28 -32.90 19.34
N HIS A 86 -6.43 -33.32 20.28
CA HIS A 86 -6.78 -34.25 21.36
C HIS A 86 -6.69 -33.57 22.74
N LEU A 87 -6.97 -32.26 22.81
CA LEU A 87 -7.12 -31.55 24.07
C LEU A 87 -8.62 -31.37 24.39
N PRO A 88 -9.04 -31.55 25.65
CA PRO A 88 -10.43 -31.52 26.04
C PRO A 88 -11.06 -30.17 25.71
N ASP A 89 -12.31 -30.24 25.25
CA ASP A 89 -13.23 -29.14 24.98
C ASP A 89 -13.14 -28.03 26.04
N ASN A 90 -12.45 -26.95 25.71
CA ASN A 90 -12.41 -25.68 26.44
C ASN A 90 -11.88 -24.58 25.51
N ASN A 91 -12.12 -23.32 25.88
CA ASN A 91 -11.93 -22.06 25.14
C ASN A 91 -10.65 -21.89 24.27
N ASP A 92 -9.64 -22.74 24.44
CA ASP A 92 -8.36 -22.75 23.73
C ASP A 92 -8.47 -23.07 22.23
N MET A 93 -9.49 -23.84 21.82
CA MET A 93 -9.71 -24.14 20.40
C MET A 93 -10.04 -22.89 19.57
N ARG A 94 -10.75 -21.91 20.16
CA ARG A 94 -11.05 -20.64 19.48
C ARG A 94 -9.81 -19.79 19.28
N LEU A 95 -8.86 -19.81 20.23
CA LEU A 95 -7.62 -19.06 20.14
C LEU A 95 -6.73 -19.62 19.04
N LEU A 96 -6.57 -20.95 18.97
CA LEU A 96 -5.79 -21.62 17.91
C LEU A 96 -6.43 -21.45 16.53
N GLN A 97 -7.76 -21.46 16.43
CA GLN A 97 -8.48 -21.23 15.19
C GLN A 97 -8.37 -19.75 14.75
N ALA A 98 -8.43 -18.79 15.68
CA ALA A 98 -8.14 -17.39 15.44
C ALA A 98 -6.68 -17.17 14.98
N MET A 99 -5.71 -17.86 15.59
CA MET A 99 -4.30 -17.83 15.16
C MET A 99 -4.09 -18.42 13.76
N ASN A 100 -4.85 -19.46 13.38
CA ASN A 100 -4.83 -20.01 12.02
C ASN A 100 -5.42 -19.04 10.97
N LEU A 101 -6.40 -18.22 11.33
CA LEU A 101 -6.93 -17.15 10.46
C LEU A 101 -5.92 -16.00 10.27
N LEU A 102 -5.01 -15.81 11.23
CA LEU A 102 -3.92 -14.82 11.17
C LEU A 102 -2.67 -15.31 10.41
N LYS A 103 -2.69 -16.52 9.82
CA LYS A 103 -1.54 -17.11 9.11
C LYS A 103 -1.05 -16.30 7.89
N LYS A 104 -1.82 -15.35 7.39
CA LYS A 104 -1.44 -14.46 6.28
C LYS A 104 -1.93 -13.04 6.50
N THR A 105 -1.36 -12.36 7.48
CA THR A 105 -1.60 -10.92 7.70
C THR A 105 -0.73 -10.10 6.76
N TYR A 106 -1.37 -9.27 5.93
CA TYR A 106 -0.69 -8.34 5.02
C TYR A 106 -0.87 -6.91 5.51
N LEU A 107 0.23 -6.17 5.59
CA LEU A 107 0.21 -4.72 5.63
C LEU A 107 -0.06 -4.20 4.22
N ARG A 108 -1.22 -3.57 4.00
CA ARG A 108 -1.57 -2.88 2.77
C ARG A 108 -1.40 -1.39 2.93
N PHE A 109 -0.81 -0.74 1.94
CA PHE A 109 -0.63 0.71 1.94
C PHE A 109 -0.75 1.32 0.55
N GLY A 110 -1.28 2.54 0.48
CA GLY A 110 -1.34 3.34 -0.73
C GLY A 110 0.03 3.87 -1.16
N VAL A 111 0.33 3.76 -2.45
CA VAL A 111 1.56 4.24 -3.07
C VAL A 111 1.21 5.22 -4.18
N CYS A 112 1.82 6.40 -4.14
CA CYS A 112 1.60 7.47 -5.11
C CYS A 112 2.90 7.77 -5.86
N PHE A 113 2.83 7.81 -7.18
CA PHE A 113 3.99 8.11 -8.02
C PHE A 113 3.59 8.72 -9.36
N PRO A 114 4.53 9.37 -10.08
CA PRO A 114 4.24 9.93 -11.38
C PRO A 114 3.78 8.86 -12.38
N SER A 115 2.82 9.19 -13.24
CA SER A 115 2.30 8.31 -14.31
C SER A 115 3.39 7.86 -15.30
N THR A 116 4.50 8.60 -15.35
CA THR A 116 5.70 8.26 -16.13
C THR A 116 6.51 7.12 -15.52
N CYS A 117 6.37 6.83 -14.22
CA CYS A 117 7.02 5.70 -13.55
C CYS A 117 6.23 4.41 -13.79
N SER A 118 6.96 3.31 -14.01
CA SER A 118 6.37 1.96 -14.06
C SER A 118 6.19 1.38 -12.66
N ALA A 119 5.15 0.59 -12.45
CA ALA A 119 4.95 -0.14 -11.18
C ALA A 119 6.19 -1.00 -10.83
N LYS A 120 6.87 -1.58 -11.82
CA LYS A 120 8.11 -2.35 -11.62
C LYS A 120 9.29 -1.51 -11.11
N GLU A 121 9.41 -0.24 -11.52
CA GLU A 121 10.44 0.67 -10.97
C GLU A 121 10.15 0.99 -9.51
N ILE A 122 8.90 1.31 -9.19
CA ILE A 122 8.48 1.65 -7.83
C ILE A 122 8.58 0.44 -6.91
N ASN A 123 8.17 -0.74 -7.37
CA ASN A 123 8.28 -1.96 -6.58
C ASN A 123 9.74 -2.27 -6.20
N ARG A 124 10.68 -2.05 -7.12
CA ARG A 124 12.12 -2.18 -6.84
C ARG A 124 12.60 -1.15 -5.82
N ALA A 125 12.11 0.08 -5.89
CA ALA A 125 12.46 1.13 -4.94
C ALA A 125 11.93 0.80 -3.53
N LEU A 126 10.67 0.40 -3.41
CA LEU A 126 10.05 0.00 -2.14
C LEU A 126 10.78 -1.17 -1.49
N ASN A 127 11.12 -2.21 -2.28
CA ASN A 127 11.86 -3.36 -1.77
C ASN A 127 13.28 -3.02 -1.29
N ARG A 128 13.95 -2.03 -1.87
CA ARG A 128 15.26 -1.57 -1.36
C ARG A 128 15.16 -0.88 0.00
N ILE A 129 14.05 -0.21 0.28
CA ILE A 129 13.84 0.57 1.50
C ILE A 129 13.25 -0.31 2.60
N MET A 130 12.19 -1.05 2.29
CA MET A 130 11.36 -1.77 3.28
C MET A 130 11.86 -3.19 3.55
N SER A 131 12.76 -3.71 2.72
CA SER A 131 13.21 -5.10 2.78
C SER A 131 14.74 -5.23 2.76
N PRO A 132 15.45 -4.57 3.71
CA PRO A 132 16.92 -4.59 3.73
C PRO A 132 17.48 -6.02 3.86
N SER A 133 16.72 -6.94 4.47
CA SER A 133 17.11 -8.33 4.70
C SER A 133 16.70 -9.30 3.58
N GLY A 134 15.99 -8.85 2.54
CA GLY A 134 15.55 -9.66 1.40
C GLY A 134 14.49 -10.74 1.67
N LYS A 135 14.10 -10.97 2.92
CA LYS A 135 13.18 -12.06 3.34
C LYS A 135 11.69 -11.72 3.28
N GLN A 136 11.33 -10.45 3.15
CA GLN A 136 9.96 -9.97 2.98
C GLN A 136 9.96 -9.04 1.80
N TYR A 137 9.01 -9.15 0.87
CA TYR A 137 8.92 -8.22 -0.26
C TYR A 137 7.62 -7.45 -0.21
N VAL A 138 7.70 -6.21 -0.70
CA VAL A 138 6.54 -5.42 -1.07
C VAL A 138 6.12 -5.86 -2.47
N GLU A 139 4.82 -5.99 -2.67
CA GLU A 139 4.20 -6.27 -3.97
C GLU A 139 3.17 -5.18 -4.26
N ILE A 140 3.28 -4.54 -5.42
CA ILE A 140 2.25 -3.61 -5.91
C ILE A 140 1.15 -4.44 -6.56
N GLU A 141 -0.09 -4.21 -6.14
CA GLU A 141 -1.27 -4.85 -6.72
C GLU A 141 -1.47 -4.41 -8.19
N SER A 142 -2.09 -5.26 -9.00
CA SER A 142 -2.18 -5.05 -10.46
C SER A 142 -3.02 -3.84 -10.87
N GLU A 143 -3.92 -3.38 -10.01
CA GLU A 143 -4.87 -2.31 -10.30
C GLU A 143 -4.37 -0.95 -9.80
N CYS A 144 -3.69 -0.22 -10.69
CA CYS A 144 -3.31 1.17 -10.48
C CYS A 144 -4.33 2.12 -11.11
N LYS A 145 -4.64 3.22 -10.42
CA LYS A 145 -5.56 4.27 -10.87
C LYS A 145 -4.82 5.55 -11.22
N VAL A 146 -5.32 6.25 -12.22
CA VAL A 146 -4.97 7.62 -12.60
C VAL A 146 -6.28 8.36 -12.68
N LYS A 147 -6.31 9.67 -12.41
CA LYS A 147 -7.55 10.47 -12.45
C LYS A 147 -8.30 10.24 -13.77
N ASP A 148 -9.48 9.63 -13.64
CA ASP A 148 -10.44 9.47 -14.73
C ASP A 148 -11.01 10.85 -15.09
N ARG A 149 -11.48 11.03 -16.34
CA ARG A 149 -12.14 12.30 -16.72
C ARG A 149 -13.38 12.50 -15.82
N GLU A 150 -13.61 13.73 -15.37
CA GLU A 150 -14.78 14.09 -14.57
C GLU A 150 -16.05 13.44 -15.13
N ILE A 151 -16.68 12.59 -14.31
CA ILE A 151 -18.02 12.11 -14.59
C ILE A 151 -18.92 13.32 -14.38
N LYS A 152 -19.36 13.95 -15.48
CA LYS A 152 -20.40 14.97 -15.42
C LYS A 152 -21.67 14.29 -14.93
N LEU A 153 -21.95 14.43 -13.64
CA LEU A 153 -23.25 14.07 -13.08
C LEU A 153 -24.27 15.01 -13.73
N ASN A 154 -24.99 14.52 -14.74
CA ASN A 154 -26.11 15.26 -15.31
C ASN A 154 -27.10 15.54 -14.17
N GLY A 155 -27.36 16.83 -13.92
CA GLY A 155 -28.11 17.33 -12.77
C GLY A 155 -29.60 16.99 -12.75
N TYR A 156 -29.95 15.71 -12.79
CA TYR A 156 -31.33 15.22 -12.73
C TYR A 156 -31.76 14.78 -11.32
N GLN A 157 -31.08 15.23 -10.27
CA GLN A 157 -31.53 14.99 -8.88
C GLN A 157 -31.65 16.31 -8.10
N ARG A 158 -32.53 17.19 -8.60
CA ARG A 158 -33.22 18.19 -7.78
C ARG A 158 -34.71 18.09 -8.07
N THR A 159 -35.37 17.17 -7.39
CA THR A 159 -36.82 17.21 -7.11
C THR A 159 -37.08 16.26 -5.96
N ALA A 160 -37.02 16.82 -4.76
CA ALA A 160 -37.78 16.41 -3.58
C ALA A 160 -37.96 17.68 -2.73
#